data_AF-A0A1X7SEG2-F1
#
_entry.id   AF-A0A1X7SEG2-F1
#
_cell.length_a   1.000
_cell.length_b   1.000
_cell.length_c   1.000
_cell.angle_alpha   90.00
_cell.angle_beta   90.00
_cell.angle_gamma   90.00
#
_symmetry.space_group_name_H-M   'P 1'
#
loop_
_entity.id
_entity.type
_entity.pdbx_description
1 polymer ?
#
loop_
_entity_poly.entity_id
_entity_poly.type
_entity_poly.pdbx_seq_one_letter_code
_entity_poly.pdbx_strand_id
1 'polypeptide(L)'
;MCSYKVVKVFFEVWGLQTRVEAGVHRAVRDIILKGHKQAFLWIDEWHGLTMEDIREYERKVHEETNRMVLSNGTGAVADGATP
;
A
#
# COMPACT_ATOMS: atom_id res chain seq x y z
N MET A 1 -11.87 13.76 14.74
CA MET A 1 -11.74 12.36 15.19
C MET A 1 -10.27 11.98 15.28
N CYS A 2 -9.91 10.92 16.00
CA CYS A 2 -8.53 10.46 16.16
C CYS A 2 -8.47 8.94 15.99
N SER A 3 -7.48 8.44 15.25
CA SER A 3 -7.22 7.01 15.09
C SER A 3 -5.87 6.67 15.71
N TYR A 4 -5.88 5.81 16.72
CA TYR A 4 -4.67 5.35 17.41
C TYR A 4 -4.20 4.05 16.75
N LYS A 5 -3.17 4.14 15.89
CA LYS A 5 -2.60 3.00 15.16
C LYS A 5 -1.30 2.54 15.82
N VAL A 6 -1.38 1.48 16.63
CA VAL A 6 -0.21 0.85 17.25
C VAL A 6 0.46 -0.06 16.23
N VAL A 7 1.71 0.23 15.87
CA VAL A 7 2.49 -0.53 14.89
C VAL A 7 3.56 -1.33 15.63
N LYS A 8 3.65 -2.63 15.35
CA LYS A 8 4.71 -3.52 15.82
C LYS A 8 5.36 -4.18 14.61
N VAL A 9 6.70 -4.16 14.57
CA VAL A 9 7.49 -4.76 13.49
C VAL A 9 8.47 -5.73 14.13
N PHE A 10 8.61 -6.91 13.52
CA PHE A 10 9.56 -7.93 13.93
C PHE A 10 10.37 -8.34 12.71
N PHE A 11 11.70 -8.19 12.77
CA PHE A 11 12.61 -8.58 11.69
C PHE A 11 13.85 -9.29 12.24
N GLU A 12 13.77 -10.61 12.37
CA GLU A 12 14.79 -11.45 13.02
C GLU A 12 15.90 -11.87 12.05
N VAL A 13 16.61 -10.89 11.48
CA VAL A 13 17.78 -11.13 10.63
C VAL A 13 19.02 -10.53 11.27
N TRP A 14 20.02 -11.38 11.49
CA TRP A 14 21.28 -10.98 12.12
C TRP A 14 21.95 -9.83 11.35
N GLY A 15 22.37 -8.81 12.09
CA GLY A 15 23.03 -7.62 11.54
C GLY A 15 22.11 -6.61 10.83
N LEU A 16 20.84 -6.93 10.59
CA LEU A 16 19.91 -6.06 9.85
C LEU A 16 18.65 -5.65 10.64
N GLN A 17 18.29 -6.37 11.71
CA GLN A 17 17.11 -6.14 12.56
C GLN A 17 16.80 -4.65 12.79
N THR A 18 17.66 -3.95 13.53
CA THR A 18 17.43 -2.57 13.95
C THR A 18 17.23 -1.61 12.78
N ARG A 19 18.02 -1.76 11.70
CA ARG A 19 17.95 -0.86 10.54
C ARG A 19 16.66 -1.07 9.76
N VAL A 20 16.26 -2.32 9.56
CA VAL A 20 15.05 -2.66 8.81
C VAL A 20 13.80 -2.30 9.61
N GLU A 21 13.72 -2.67 10.89
CA GLU A 21 12.56 -2.32 11.74
C GLU A 21 12.37 -0.80 11.83
N ALA A 22 13.45 -0.05 12.03
CA ALA A 22 13.39 1.42 12.02
C ALA A 22 12.98 1.98 10.65
N GLY A 23 13.46 1.37 9.56
CA GLY A 23 13.07 1.72 8.19
C GLY A 23 11.57 1.52 7.95
N VAL A 24 11.03 0.37 8.33
CA VAL A 24 9.59 0.06 8.21
C VAL A 24 8.75 1.03 9.04
N HIS A 25 9.15 1.34 10.27
CA HIS A 25 8.43 2.32 11.08
C HIS A 25 8.36 3.71 10.43
N ARG A 26 9.44 4.16 9.76
CA ARG A 26 9.44 5.42 9.00
C ARG A 26 8.52 5.32 7.78
N ALA A 27 8.63 4.25 7.01
CA ALA A 27 7.78 4.04 5.84
C ALA A 27 6.28 4.02 6.21
N VAL A 28 5.91 3.31 7.28
CA VAL A 28 4.53 3.25 7.77
C VAL A 28 4.04 4.63 8.21
N ARG A 29 4.88 5.41 8.92
CA ARG A 29 4.54 6.80 9.28
C ARG A 29 4.27 7.64 8.04
N ASP A 30 5.13 7.56 7.04
CA ASP A 30 5.02 8.38 5.82
C ASP A 30 3.78 8.00 5.00
N ILE A 31 3.50 6.71 4.86
CA ILE A 31 2.30 6.20 4.18
C ILE A 31 1.04 6.67 4.90
N ILE A 32 0.98 6.51 6.23
CA ILE A 32 -0.19 6.93 7.02
C ILE A 32 -0.39 8.45 6.91
N LEU A 33 0.67 9.24 7.02
CA LEU A 33 0.58 10.69 6.94
C LEU A 33 0.09 11.16 5.56
N LYS A 34 0.67 10.62 4.48
CA LYS A 34 0.27 10.94 3.11
C LYS A 34 -1.17 10.50 2.85
N GLY A 35 -1.54 9.28 3.26
CA GLY A 35 -2.88 8.75 3.10
C GLY A 35 -3.95 9.58 3.80
N HIS A 36 -3.71 10.06 5.02
CA HIS A 36 -4.69 10.92 5.70
C HIS A 36 -4.83 12.29 5.05
N LYS A 37 -3.74 12.87 4.53
CA LYS A 37 -3.80 14.12 3.74
C LYS A 37 -4.64 13.91 2.48
N GLN A 38 -4.38 12.83 1.73
CA GLN A 38 -5.12 12.49 0.52
C GLN A 38 -6.60 12.22 0.82
N ALA A 39 -6.90 11.43 1.84
CA ALA A 39 -8.28 11.14 2.24
C ALA A 39 -9.07 12.41 2.58
N PHE A 40 -8.42 13.40 3.19
CA PHE A 40 -9.05 14.70 3.45
C PHE A 40 -9.19 15.54 2.17
N LEU A 41 -8.17 15.59 1.32
CA LEU A 41 -8.21 16.34 0.06
C LEU A 41 -9.27 15.80 -0.91
N TRP A 42 -9.54 14.50 -0.88
CA TRP A 42 -10.55 13.84 -1.70
C TRP A 42 -11.91 13.71 -1.02
N ILE A 43 -12.20 14.52 0.01
CA ILE A 43 -13.47 14.44 0.74
C ILE A 43 -14.68 14.56 -0.17
N ASP A 44 -14.63 15.44 -1.17
CA ASP A 44 -15.73 15.65 -2.12
C ASP A 44 -15.98 14.43 -3.04
N GLU A 45 -15.00 13.53 -3.16
CA GLU A 45 -15.10 12.34 -4.02
C GLU A 45 -15.77 11.17 -3.31
N TRP A 46 -15.56 11.01 -2.00
CA TRP A 46 -16.12 9.90 -1.23
C TRP A 46 -17.27 10.28 -0.30
N HIS A 47 -17.40 11.56 0.05
CA HIS A 47 -18.47 12.01 0.94
C HIS A 47 -19.83 11.88 0.24
N GLY A 48 -20.72 11.07 0.82
CA GLY A 48 -22.05 10.80 0.27
C GLY A 48 -22.17 9.50 -0.51
N LEU A 49 -21.07 8.77 -0.73
CA LEU A 49 -21.13 7.41 -1.27
C LEU A 49 -21.86 6.46 -0.31
N THR A 50 -22.66 5.56 -0.87
CA THR A 50 -23.25 4.45 -0.11
C THR A 50 -22.25 3.30 0.00
N MET A 51 -22.52 2.37 0.92
CA MET A 51 -21.70 1.15 1.01
C MET A 51 -21.73 0.29 -0.25
N GLU A 52 -22.79 0.38 -1.07
CA GLU A 52 -22.84 -0.36 -2.34
C GLU A 52 -21.94 0.30 -3.39
N ASP A 53 -21.95 1.65 -3.47
CA ASP A 53 -21.04 2.39 -4.35
C ASP A 53 -19.57 2.10 -4.00
N ILE A 54 -19.25 2.03 -2.71
CA ILE A 54 -17.91 1.69 -2.22
C ILE A 54 -17.51 0.27 -2.68
N ARG A 55 -18.39 -0.72 -2.54
CA ARG A 55 -18.12 -2.10 -2.98
C ARG A 55 -17.95 -2.20 -4.49
N GLU A 56 -18.74 -1.47 -5.26
CA GLU A 56 -18.59 -1.44 -6.72
C GLU A 56 -17.27 -0.78 -7.13
N TYR A 57 -16.90 0.31 -6.47
CA TYR A 57 -15.62 0.98 -6.66
C TYR A 57 -14.43 0.05 -6.35
N GLU A 58 -14.47 -0.65 -5.21
CA GLU A 58 -13.44 -1.63 -4.82
C GLU A 58 -13.27 -2.73 -5.88
N ARG A 59 -14.38 -3.28 -6.40
CA ARG A 59 -14.34 -4.30 -7.48
C ARG A 59 -13.67 -3.75 -8.75
N LYS A 60 -14.10 -2.58 -9.22
CA LYS A 60 -13.56 -1.95 -10.45
C LYS A 60 -12.06 -1.68 -10.32
N VAL A 61 -11.63 -1.06 -9.22
CA VAL A 61 -10.22 -0.74 -8.97
C VAL A 61 -9.37 -1.99 -8.84
N HIS A 62 -9.89 -3.05 -8.21
CA HIS A 62 -9.19 -4.33 -8.10
C HIS A 62 -8.95 -4.98 -9.47
N GLU A 63 -9.98 -5.06 -10.31
CA GLU A 63 -9.89 -5.61 -11.66
C GLU A 63 -8.92 -4.80 -12.54
N GLU A 64 -9.00 -3.48 -12.48
CA GLU A 64 -8.10 -2.60 -13.21
C GLU A 64 -6.65 -2.76 -12.76
N THR A 65 -6.40 -2.81 -11.44
CA THR A 65 -5.06 -3.00 -10.89
C THR A 65 -4.47 -4.34 -11.34
N ASN A 66 -5.24 -5.42 -11.29
CA ASN A 66 -4.79 -6.74 -11.73
C ASN A 66 -4.43 -6.74 -13.22
N ARG A 67 -5.24 -6.06 -14.05
CA ARG A 67 -4.94 -5.89 -15.48
C ARG A 67 -3.63 -5.15 -15.70
N MET A 68 -3.37 -4.06 -14.97
CA MET A 68 -2.12 -3.29 -15.08
C MET A 68 -0.89 -4.11 -14.66
N VAL A 69 -1.00 -4.89 -13.58
CA VAL A 69 0.10 -5.74 -13.11
C VAL A 69 0.44 -6.82 -14.13
N LEU A 70 -0.58 -7.46 -14.71
CA LEU A 70 -0.40 -8.48 -15.75
C LEU A 70 0.14 -7.89 -17.05
N SER A 71 -0.32 -6.70 -17.45
CA SER A 71 0.18 -6.03 -18.67
C SER A 71 1.62 -5.55 -18.53
N ASN A 72 2.03 -5.12 -17.33
CA ASN A 72 3.36 -4.59 -17.08
C ASN A 72 4.39 -5.67 -16.69
N GLY A 73 3.94 -6.93 -16.51
CA GLY A 73 4.74 -8.04 -15.99
C GLY A 73 5.61 -8.82 -17.00
N THR A 74 5.69 -8.43 -18.27
CA THR A 74 6.47 -9.15 -19.31
C THR A 74 7.81 -8.51 -19.69
N GLY A 75 8.33 -7.56 -18.92
CA GLY A 75 9.55 -6.80 -19.26
C GLY A 75 10.83 -7.07 -18.47
N ALA A 76 10.84 -7.93 -17.44
CA ALA A 76 11.97 -7.95 -16.48
C ALA A 76 12.34 -9.32 -15.89
N VAL A 77 12.21 -10.42 -16.65
CA VAL A 77 12.88 -11.69 -16.33
C VAL A 77 13.56 -12.23 -17.59
N ALA A 78 14.64 -11.55 -17.98
CA ALA A 78 15.68 -12.09 -18.84
C ALA A 78 17.00 -11.57 -18.27
N ASP A 79 17.59 -12.31 -17.34
CA ASP A 79 19.02 -12.68 -17.36
C ASP A 79 19.46 -13.30 -16.03
N GLY A 80 20.10 -14.45 -16.14
CA GLY A 80 21.06 -14.93 -15.14
C GLY A 80 20.52 -15.93 -14.13
N ALA A 81 20.43 -17.21 -14.53
CA ALA A 81 21.21 -18.30 -13.92
C ALA A 81 20.60 -19.65 -14.31
N THR A 82 21.19 -20.27 -15.34
CA THR A 82 21.30 -21.73 -15.41
C THR A 82 22.81 -22.01 -15.42
N PRO A 83 23.32 -23.00 -14.68
CA PRO A 83 24.70 -23.41 -14.81
C PRO A 83 24.99 -23.97 -16.21
#